data_AF-F9HL35-F1
#
_entry.id   AF-F9HL35-F1
#
_cell.length_a   1.000
_cell.length_b   1.000
_cell.length_c   1.000
_cell.angle_alpha   90.00
_cell.angle_beta   90.00
_cell.angle_gamma   90.00
#
_symmetry.space_group_name_H-M   'P 1'
#
loop_
_entity.id
_entity.type
_entity.pdbx_description
1 polymer ?
#
loop_
_entity_poly.entity_id
_entity_poly.type
_entity_poly.pdbx_seq_one_letter_code
_entity_poly.pdbx_strand_id
1 'polypeptide(L)' 'MRIGQPILYINSLYRLGLAINQGSFAKAYNVGVGSSWTIEIKKIEG' A
#
# COMPACT_ATOMS: atom_id res chain seq x y z
N MET A 1 10.16 9.81 5.11
CA MET A 1 8.92 9.71 4.29
C MET A 1 8.33 11.09 4.11
N ARG A 2 7.94 11.48 2.90
CA ARG A 2 7.23 12.75 2.67
C ARG A 2 5.73 12.56 2.84
N ILE A 3 5.01 13.58 3.30
CA ILE A 3 3.53 13.56 3.30
C ILE A 3 3.05 13.34 1.87
N GLY A 4 2.03 12.50 1.69
CA GLY A 4 1.46 12.19 0.37
C GLY A 4 2.18 11.10 -0.42
N GLN A 5 3.35 10.62 0.02
CA GLN A 5 4.06 9.54 -0.66
C GLN A 5 3.38 8.17 -0.40
N PRO A 6 3.21 7.30 -1.41
CA PRO A 6 2.79 5.92 -1.21
C PRO A 6 3.83 5.14 -0.39
N ILE A 7 3.37 4.29 0.52
CA ILE A 7 4.21 3.51 1.43
C ILE A 7 3.69 2.07 1.57
N LEU A 8 4.62 1.12 1.63
CA LEU A 8 4.39 -0.23 2.15
C LEU A 8 4.91 -0.30 3.58
N TYR A 9 4.19 -0.96 4.48
CA TYR A 9 4.59 -1.13 5.87
C TYR A 9 4.01 -2.42 6.47
N ILE A 10 4.56 -2.86 7.61
CA ILE A 10 3.96 -3.92 8.42
C ILE A 10 3.07 -3.26 9.48
N ASN A 11 1.79 -3.64 9.51
CA ASN A 11 0.83 -3.07 10.46
C ASN A 11 0.89 -3.79 11.83
N SER A 12 0.06 -3.32 12.78
CA SER A 12 -0.03 -3.90 14.14
C SER A 12 -0.53 -5.35 14.21
N LEU A 13 -1.06 -5.88 13.11
CA LEU A 13 -1.46 -7.28 12.97
C LEU A 13 -0.39 -8.13 12.27
N TYR A 14 0.82 -7.60 12.08
CA TYR A 14 1.92 -8.25 11.34
C TYR A 14 1.56 -8.60 9.89
N ARG A 15 0.73 -7.78 9.23
CA ARG A 15 0.36 -7.94 7.82
C ARG A 15 0.95 -6.81 6.99
N LEU A 16 1.19 -7.07 5.70
CA LEU A 16 1.57 -6.04 4.74
C LEU A 16 0.41 -5.05 4.54
N GLY A 17 0.68 -3.76 4.72
CA GLY A 17 -0.23 -2.65 4.47
C GLY A 17 0.30 -1.76 3.35
N LEU A 18 -0.62 -1.21 2.56
CA LEU A 18 -0.38 -0.21 1.52
C LEU A 18 -1.15 1.07 1.86
N ALA A 19 -0.44 2.19 1.98
CA ALA A 19 -1.02 3.47 2.38
C ALA A 19 -0.41 4.64 1.61
N ILE A 20 -1.00 5.82 1.78
CA ILE A 20 -0.36 7.11 1.50
C ILE A 20 0.00 7.72 2.85
N ASN A 21 1.22 8.23 3.01
CA ASN A 21 1.62 8.88 4.26
C ASN A 21 0.70 10.07 4.56
N GLN A 22 -0.08 9.95 5.64
CA GLN A 22 -1.17 10.88 6.02
C GLN A 22 -2.27 11.02 4.96
N GLY A 23 -2.58 9.95 4.23
CA GLY A 23 -3.65 9.92 3.23
C GLY A 23 -4.29 8.54 3.07
N SER A 24 -5.37 8.48 2.28
CA SER A 24 -6.06 7.22 1.98
C SER A 24 -5.68 6.71 0.59
N PHE A 25 -4.93 5.61 0.54
CA PHE A 25 -4.59 4.93 -0.72
C PHE A 25 -5.85 4.40 -1.42
N ALA A 26 -6.74 3.75 -0.67
CA ALA A 26 -7.98 3.19 -1.21
C ALA A 26 -8.87 4.24 -1.87
N LYS A 27 -8.98 5.44 -1.27
CA LYS A 27 -9.74 6.55 -1.85
C LYS A 27 -9.04 7.15 -3.08
N ALA A 28 -7.71 7.31 -3.03
CA ALA A 28 -6.94 7.92 -4.12
C ALA A 28 -6.96 7.08 -5.40
N TYR A 29 -7.02 5.75 -5.27
CA TYR A 29 -6.97 4.81 -6.39
C TYR A 29 -8.25 3.97 -6.57
N ASN A 30 -9.34 4.34 -5.87
CA ASN A 30 -10.64 3.64 -5.88
C ASN A 30 -10.53 2.12 -5.67
N VAL A 31 -9.67 1.69 -4.73
CA VAL A 31 -9.45 0.28 -4.41
C VAL A 31 -10.52 -0.19 -3.42
N GLY A 32 -11.26 -1.23 -3.81
CA GLY A 32 -12.25 -1.90 -2.96
C GLY A 32 -11.65 -2.93 -2.00
N VAL A 33 -12.50 -3.51 -1.16
CA VAL A 33 -12.14 -4.61 -0.25
C VAL A 33 -12.31 -5.97 -0.93
N GLY A 34 -11.64 -7.00 -0.40
CA GLY A 34 -11.78 -8.39 -0.86
C GLY A 34 -10.55 -8.94 -1.57
N SER A 35 -10.59 -10.22 -1.95
CA SER A 35 -9.47 -10.95 -2.55
C SER A 35 -9.35 -10.79 -4.08
N SER A 36 -10.01 -9.77 -4.65
CA SER A 36 -10.01 -9.51 -6.09
C SER A 36 -8.73 -8.81 -6.59
N TRP A 37 -7.89 -8.32 -5.69
CA TRP A 37 -6.60 -7.70 -6.01
C TRP A 37 -5.45 -8.46 -5.36
N THR A 38 -4.28 -8.35 -5.99
CA THR A 38 -3.02 -8.95 -5.54
C THR A 38 -1.93 -7.87 -5.48
N ILE A 39 -0.94 -8.07 -4.62
CA ILE A 39 0.27 -7.25 -4.57
C ILE A 39 1.43 -8.12 -5.04
N GLU A 40 2.19 -7.63 -6.01
CA GLU A 40 3.40 -8.27 -6.51
C GLU A 40 4.62 -7.43 -6.11
N ILE A 41 5.61 -8.06 -5.47
CA ILE A 41 6.87 -7.41 -5.09
C ILE A 41 7.98 -8.04 -5.92
N LYS A 42 8.69 -7.21 -6.67
CA LYS A 42 9.81 -7.63 -7.51
C LYS A 42 11.08 -6.90 -7.11
N LYS A 43 12.21 -7.58 -7.25
CA LYS A 43 13.51 -6.90 -7.22
C LYS A 43 13.58 -6.00 -8.45
N ILE A 44 14.02 -4.76 -8.26
CA ILE A 44 14.34 -3.89 -9.39
C ILE A 44 15.59 -4.47 -10.05
N GLU A 45 15.49 -4.85 -11.32
CA GLU A 45 16.66 -5.19 -12.11
C GLU A 45 17.45 -3.90 -12.37
N GLY A 46 18.75 -3.96 -12.10
CA GLY A 46 19.67 -2.82 -12.24
C GLY A 46 20.21 -2.68 -13.65
#